data_AF-A0A1F6X086-F1
#
_entry.id   AF-A0A1F6X086-F1
#
_cell.length_a   1.000
_cell.length_b   1.000
_cell.length_c   1.000
_cell.angle_alpha   90.00
_cell.angle_beta   90.00
_cell.angle_gamma   90.00
#
_symmetry.space_group_name_H-M   'P 1'
#
loop_
_entity.id
_entity.type
_entity.pdbx_description
1 polymer ?
#
loop_
_entity_poly.entity_id
_entity_poly.type
_entity_poly.pdbx_seq_one_letter_code
_entity_poly.pdbx_strand_id
1 'polypeptide(L)'
;MGLMYEILKELSSQSFYYKGVQVNLFGLPKFKDYSRNSISGSLSYMHKKGFLEYDDEKIKITHEGRKYITRKFDSLKQFNFKFGKDAPKNLIVMFDIPETRKAEREWLRWHLKKFNYLMIQKSVWVGPSPLPKEFLDYVKSIGIKDGLKTFKLAKGYVFEK
;
A
#
# COMPACT_ATOMS: atom_id res chain seq x y z
N MET A 1 -3.37 -0.33 3.76
CA MET A 1 -2.80 0.99 4.11
C MET A 1 -3.15 1.22 5.58
N GLY A 2 -2.28 1.78 6.42
CA GLY A 2 -2.50 1.82 7.89
C GLY A 2 -2.88 3.23 8.38
N LEU A 3 -3.74 3.32 9.41
CA LEU A 3 -4.26 4.55 10.03
C LEU A 3 -3.19 5.64 10.27
N MET A 4 -2.02 5.24 10.77
CA MET A 4 -0.85 6.10 10.99
C MET A 4 -0.39 6.85 9.73
N TYR A 5 -0.42 6.20 8.56
CA TYR A 5 -0.05 6.83 7.30
C TYR A 5 -1.12 7.81 6.83
N GLU A 6 -2.40 7.46 7.01
CA GLU A 6 -3.51 8.31 6.59
C GLU A 6 -3.53 9.62 7.38
N ILE A 7 -3.29 9.56 8.69
CA ILE A 7 -3.18 10.74 9.56
C ILE A 7 -2.00 11.63 9.15
N LEU A 8 -0.80 11.05 8.97
CA LEU A 8 0.39 11.81 8.58
C LEU A 8 0.28 12.43 7.19
N LYS A 9 -0.36 11.74 6.24
CA LYS A 9 -0.60 12.27 4.90
C LYS A 9 -1.58 13.46 4.93
N GLU A 10 -2.64 13.36 5.73
CA GLU A 10 -3.65 14.43 5.84
C GLU A 10 -3.05 15.70 6.44
N LEU A 11 -2.27 15.57 7.52
CA LEU A 11 -1.58 16.70 8.16
C LEU A 11 -0.53 17.36 7.24
N SER A 12 -0.09 16.67 6.19
CA SER A 12 0.84 17.22 5.18
C SER A 12 0.11 17.97 4.06
N SER A 13 -1.20 17.79 3.92
CA SER A 13 -2.04 18.54 2.98
C SER A 13 -2.69 19.74 3.67
N GLN A 14 -2.89 20.86 2.96
CA GLN A 14 -3.66 21.99 3.49
C GLN A 14 -5.09 21.52 3.84
N SER A 15 -5.39 21.45 5.14
CA SER A 15 -6.71 21.13 5.66
C SER A 15 -7.49 22.40 5.99
N PHE A 16 -8.78 22.43 5.72
CA PHE A 16 -9.68 23.55 6.05
C PHE A 16 -10.87 23.05 6.87
N TYR A 17 -11.51 23.96 7.61
CA TYR A 17 -12.74 23.68 8.35
C TYR A 17 -13.95 24.01 7.48
N TYR A 18 -14.86 23.04 7.29
CA TYR A 18 -16.14 23.24 6.61
C TYR A 18 -17.28 22.73 7.52
N LYS A 19 -18.20 23.63 7.89
CA LYS A 19 -19.34 23.34 8.78
C LYS A 19 -18.94 22.57 10.05
N GLY A 20 -17.84 22.98 10.69
CA GLY A 20 -17.35 22.39 11.93
C GLY A 20 -16.60 21.05 11.79
N VAL A 21 -16.31 20.59 10.57
CA VAL A 21 -15.58 19.34 10.31
C VAL A 21 -14.30 19.64 9.51
N GLN A 22 -13.18 19.02 9.92
CA GLN A 22 -11.91 19.11 9.19
C GLN A 22 -11.99 18.31 7.89
N VAL A 23 -11.75 18.98 6.77
CA VAL A 23 -11.83 18.41 5.42
C VAL A 23 -10.55 18.73 4.64
N ASN A 24 -10.19 17.84 3.71
CA ASN A 24 -9.15 18.12 2.72
C ASN A 24 -9.65 19.12 1.66
N LEU A 25 -8.76 19.49 0.72
CA LEU A 25 -9.01 20.38 -0.43
C LEU A 25 -10.27 20.02 -1.26
N PHE A 26 -10.75 18.78 -1.19
CA PHE A 26 -11.96 18.32 -1.92
C PHE A 26 -13.23 18.28 -1.05
N GLY A 27 -13.20 18.78 0.20
CA GLY A 27 -14.39 18.82 1.07
C GLY A 27 -14.80 17.47 1.67
N LEU A 28 -13.94 16.43 1.58
CA LEU A 28 -14.25 15.09 2.05
C LEU A 28 -13.84 14.88 3.52
N PRO A 29 -14.75 14.47 4.43
CA PRO A 29 -14.42 14.09 5.81
C PRO A 29 -13.82 12.68 5.84
N LYS A 30 -12.52 12.55 6.17
CA LYS A 30 -11.77 11.29 5.91
C LYS A 30 -11.47 10.38 7.10
N PHE A 31 -11.81 10.76 8.32
CA PHE A 31 -11.65 9.89 9.50
C PHE A 31 -12.94 9.18 9.95
N LYS A 32 -14.01 9.21 9.14
CA LYS A 32 -15.31 8.64 9.52
C LYS A 32 -15.26 7.13 9.83
N ASP A 33 -14.32 6.40 9.24
CA ASP A 33 -14.23 4.94 9.37
C ASP A 33 -13.44 4.49 10.60
N TYR A 34 -12.82 5.40 11.35
CA TYR A 34 -12.04 5.09 12.54
C TYR A 34 -12.64 5.71 13.80
N SER A 35 -12.67 4.93 14.89
CA SER A 35 -13.12 5.45 16.18
C SER A 35 -12.19 6.56 16.68
N ARG A 36 -12.75 7.55 17.38
CA ARG A 36 -11.97 8.65 18.00
C ARG A 36 -10.83 8.13 18.88
N ASN A 37 -11.05 7.01 19.56
CA ASN A 37 -10.06 6.37 20.42
C ASN A 37 -8.87 5.81 19.62
N SER A 38 -9.14 5.23 18.44
CA SER A 38 -8.09 4.71 17.56
C SER A 38 -7.23 5.84 16.97
N ILE A 39 -7.87 6.94 16.59
CA ILE A 39 -7.18 8.14 16.09
C ILE A 39 -6.36 8.78 17.20
N SER A 40 -6.93 8.96 18.39
CA SER A 40 -6.24 9.53 19.56
C SER A 40 -5.03 8.69 20.00
N GLY A 41 -5.18 7.36 20.04
CA GLY A 41 -4.08 6.45 20.33
C GLY A 41 -2.95 6.55 19.30
N SER A 42 -3.31 6.65 18.02
CA SER A 42 -2.35 6.82 16.92
C SER A 42 -1.62 8.16 17.01
N LEU A 43 -2.34 9.26 17.25
CA LEU A 43 -1.76 10.60 17.44
C LEU A 43 -0.81 10.65 18.64
N SER A 44 -1.22 10.07 19.77
CA SER A 44 -0.39 9.97 20.97
C SER A 44 0.89 9.18 20.71
N TYR A 45 0.80 8.06 19.98
CA TYR A 45 1.96 7.27 19.58
C TYR A 45 2.88 8.05 18.62
N MET A 46 2.32 8.79 17.66
CA MET A 46 3.10 9.62 16.72
C MET A 46 3.86 10.74 17.42
N HIS A 47 3.21 11.41 18.36
CA HIS A 47 3.83 12.45 19.16
C HIS A 47 4.98 11.87 20.00
N LYS A 48 4.74 10.75 20.71
CA LYS A 48 5.80 10.05 21.47
C LYS A 48 6.98 9.58 20.61
N LYS A 49 6.74 9.28 19.33
CA LYS A 49 7.78 8.89 18.37
C LYS A 49 8.50 10.08 17.71
N GLY A 50 8.09 11.32 18.01
CA GLY A 50 8.67 12.53 17.43
C GLY A 50 8.28 12.75 15.96
N PHE A 51 7.19 12.16 15.49
CA PHE A 51 6.67 12.40 14.13
C PHE A 51 5.76 13.63 14.05
N LEU A 52 5.17 14.01 15.19
CA LEU A 52 4.29 15.16 15.35
C LEU A 52 4.75 16.00 16.54
N GLU A 53 4.59 17.31 16.42
CA GLU A 53 4.74 18.29 17.48
C GLU A 53 3.43 19.06 17.63
N TYR A 54 3.04 19.35 18.88
CA TYR A 54 1.93 20.24 19.18
C TYR A 54 2.50 21.64 19.41
N ASP A 55 2.12 22.58 18.55
CA ASP A 55 2.25 24.01 18.78
C ASP A 55 0.89 24.51 19.28
N ASP A 56 0.84 25.62 20.02
CA ASP A 56 -0.29 26.03 20.91
C ASP A 56 -1.69 25.98 20.28
N GLU A 57 -1.80 25.99 18.95
CA GLU A 57 -3.06 25.83 18.22
C GLU A 57 -3.01 24.82 17.05
N LYS A 58 -1.87 24.19 16.76
CA LYS A 58 -1.67 23.40 15.53
C LYS A 58 -0.79 22.17 15.73
N ILE A 59 -1.20 21.06 15.13
CA ILE A 59 -0.36 19.87 14.99
C ILE A 59 0.56 20.09 13.79
N LYS A 60 1.88 20.05 14.02
CA LYS A 60 2.91 20.15 12.98
C LYS A 60 3.59 18.79 12.78
N ILE A 61 3.79 18.41 11.51
CA ILE A 61 4.62 17.24 11.18
C ILE A 61 6.08 17.65 11.25
N THR A 62 6.85 16.91 12.05
CA THR A 62 8.30 17.13 12.21
C THR A 62 9.08 16.71 10.95
N HIS A 63 10.36 17.05 10.89
CA HIS A 63 11.24 16.55 9.84
C HIS A 63 11.28 15.01 9.80
N GLU A 64 11.34 14.36 10.96
CA GLU A 64 11.34 12.89 11.05
C GLU A 64 9.98 12.29 10.65
N GLY A 65 8.86 12.95 10.97
CA GLY A 65 7.54 12.56 10.48
C GLY A 65 7.44 12.64 8.96
N ARG A 66 7.95 13.72 8.35
CA ARG A 66 8.03 13.85 6.89
C ARG A 66 8.92 12.79 6.27
N LYS A 67 10.10 12.56 6.85
CA LYS A 67 11.03 11.50 6.42
C LYS A 67 10.41 10.10 6.52
N TYR A 68 9.60 9.84 7.54
CA TYR A 68 8.83 8.60 7.66
C TYR A 68 7.79 8.47 6.54
N ILE A 69 7.07 9.54 6.21
CA ILE A 69 6.10 9.57 5.09
C ILE A 69 6.84 9.33 3.76
N THR A 70 7.91 10.08 3.51
CA THR A 70 8.73 9.98 2.30
C THR A 70 9.31 8.58 2.16
N ARG A 71 9.95 8.04 3.21
CA ARG A 71 10.43 6.65 3.23
C ARG A 71 9.32 5.63 3.01
N LYS A 72 8.09 5.90 3.45
CA LYS A 72 6.94 4.99 3.24
C LYS A 72 6.31 5.14 1.86
N PHE A 73 6.48 6.30 1.23
CA PHE A 73 6.12 6.56 -0.16
C PHE A 73 7.16 5.95 -1.11
N ASP A 74 8.43 6.07 -0.73
CA ASP A 74 9.62 5.62 -1.45
C ASP A 74 10.01 4.18 -1.13
N SER A 75 9.40 3.54 -0.11
CA SER A 75 9.98 2.31 0.42
C SER A 75 10.08 1.23 -0.63
N LEU A 76 9.24 1.22 -1.68
CA LEU A 76 9.37 0.23 -2.74
C LEU A 76 9.03 0.80 -4.12
N LYS A 77 9.91 0.54 -5.10
CA LYS A 77 9.79 0.96 -6.51
C LYS A 77 8.40 0.64 -7.04
N GLN A 78 7.66 1.66 -7.46
CA GLN A 78 6.34 1.48 -8.04
C GLN A 78 6.48 1.19 -9.53
N PHE A 79 5.75 0.18 -10.00
CA PHE A 79 5.69 -0.14 -11.42
C PHE A 79 4.34 0.30 -11.98
N ASN A 80 4.37 0.84 -13.19
CA ASN A 80 3.18 1.12 -13.96
C ASN A 80 2.70 -0.18 -14.62
N PHE A 81 1.45 -0.55 -14.36
CA PHE A 81 0.82 -1.73 -14.94
C PHE A 81 -0.31 -1.29 -15.86
N LYS A 82 -0.27 -1.72 -17.12
CA LYS A 82 -1.12 -1.17 -18.20
C LYS A 82 -2.43 -1.94 -18.41
N PHE A 83 -2.65 -3.04 -17.69
CA PHE A 83 -3.86 -3.84 -17.90
C PHE A 83 -5.07 -3.29 -17.14
N GLY A 84 -6.17 -3.14 -17.87
CA GLY A 84 -7.48 -2.85 -17.29
C GLY A 84 -7.99 -4.01 -16.42
N LYS A 85 -9.05 -3.74 -15.64
CA LYS A 85 -9.65 -4.74 -14.73
C LYS A 85 -10.20 -5.97 -15.45
N ASP A 86 -10.58 -5.81 -16.71
CA ASP A 86 -11.20 -6.84 -17.55
C ASP A 86 -10.17 -7.67 -18.32
N ALA A 87 -8.87 -7.46 -18.08
CA ALA A 87 -7.83 -8.20 -18.75
C ALA A 87 -7.91 -9.71 -18.44
N PRO A 88 -7.58 -10.57 -19.43
CA PRO A 88 -7.70 -12.01 -19.28
C PRO A 88 -6.75 -12.51 -18.19
N LYS A 89 -7.27 -13.27 -17.23
CA LYS A 89 -6.50 -13.81 -16.11
C LYS A 89 -5.79 -15.09 -16.52
N ASN A 90 -4.74 -14.96 -17.32
CA ASN A 90 -4.04 -16.06 -17.97
C ASN A 90 -2.63 -16.32 -17.41
N LEU A 91 -2.24 -15.67 -16.33
CA LEU A 91 -0.98 -15.92 -15.63
C LEU A 91 -1.24 -16.30 -14.18
N ILE A 92 -0.72 -17.45 -13.76
CA ILE A 92 -0.58 -17.79 -12.35
C ILE A 92 0.79 -17.34 -11.85
N VAL A 93 0.81 -16.68 -10.71
CA VAL A 93 1.98 -16.31 -9.94
C VAL A 93 1.94 -17.05 -8.61
N MET A 94 2.93 -17.91 -8.38
CA MET A 94 3.14 -18.60 -7.11
C MET A 94 4.42 -18.07 -6.48
N PHE A 95 4.43 -17.93 -5.16
CA PHE A 95 5.66 -17.63 -4.47
C PHE A 95 5.84 -18.42 -3.18
N ASP A 96 7.07 -18.84 -2.93
CA ASP A 96 7.50 -19.41 -1.66
C ASP A 96 8.58 -18.51 -1.05
N ILE A 97 8.20 -17.73 -0.05
CA ILE A 97 9.08 -16.76 0.61
C ILE A 97 8.97 -17.03 2.12
N PRO A 98 10.09 -17.19 2.84
CA PRO A 98 10.09 -17.58 4.25
C PRO A 98 9.46 -16.51 5.16
N GLU A 99 9.04 -16.91 6.36
CA GLU A 99 8.38 -16.01 7.33
C GLU A 99 9.28 -14.83 7.72
N THR A 100 10.59 -15.09 7.82
CA THR A 100 11.65 -14.11 8.10
C THR A 100 11.64 -12.93 7.12
N ARG A 101 11.13 -13.13 5.90
CA ARG A 101 11.01 -12.12 4.83
C ARG A 101 9.56 -11.65 4.63
N LYS A 102 8.90 -11.34 5.75
CA LYS A 102 7.49 -10.90 5.78
C LYS A 102 7.26 -9.60 5.00
N ALA A 103 8.19 -8.66 5.08
CA ALA A 103 8.08 -7.37 4.39
C ALA A 103 7.99 -7.57 2.87
N GLU A 104 8.84 -8.43 2.31
CA GLU A 104 8.88 -8.74 0.88
C GLU A 104 7.64 -9.49 0.41
N ARG A 105 7.08 -10.38 1.25
CA ARG A 105 5.80 -11.04 0.96
C ARG A 105 4.65 -10.05 0.86
N GLU A 106 4.52 -9.19 1.85
CA GLU A 106 3.44 -8.19 1.86
C GLU A 106 3.61 -7.18 0.71
N TRP A 107 4.85 -6.82 0.39
CA TRP A 107 5.16 -6.01 -0.78
C TRP A 107 4.73 -6.66 -2.10
N LEU A 108 5.07 -7.94 -2.29
CA LEU A 108 4.73 -8.69 -3.49
C LEU A 108 3.21 -8.81 -3.63
N ARG A 109 2.52 -9.14 -2.54
CA ARG A 109 1.05 -9.20 -2.49
C ARG A 109 0.41 -7.86 -2.83
N TRP A 110 0.95 -6.77 -2.30
CA TRP A 110 0.46 -5.42 -2.60
C TRP A 110 0.61 -5.08 -4.08
N HIS A 111 1.74 -5.42 -4.70
CA HIS A 111 1.95 -5.23 -6.14
C HIS A 111 1.02 -6.08 -6.99
N LEU A 112 0.84 -7.37 -6.65
CA LEU A 112 -0.08 -8.25 -7.36
C LEU A 112 -1.52 -7.72 -7.30
N LYS A 113 -1.97 -7.23 -6.13
CA LYS A 113 -3.27 -6.53 -6.02
C LYS A 113 -3.35 -5.30 -6.91
N LYS A 114 -2.30 -4.47 -6.93
CA LYS A 114 -2.21 -3.28 -7.78
C LYS A 114 -2.26 -3.65 -9.27
N PHE A 115 -1.77 -4.81 -9.64
CA PHE A 115 -1.80 -5.37 -11.00
C PHE A 115 -3.10 -6.11 -11.32
N ASN A 116 -4.16 -5.95 -10.52
CA ASN A 116 -5.45 -6.63 -10.70
C ASN A 116 -5.35 -8.17 -10.65
N TYR A 117 -4.36 -8.73 -9.95
CA TYR A 117 -4.32 -10.16 -9.68
C TYR A 117 -5.30 -10.51 -8.55
N LEU A 118 -5.97 -11.64 -8.71
CA LEU A 118 -6.83 -12.25 -7.70
C LEU A 118 -6.05 -13.29 -6.90
N MET A 119 -6.26 -13.33 -5.60
CA MET A 119 -5.70 -14.36 -4.74
C MET A 119 -6.62 -15.59 -4.79
N ILE A 120 -6.10 -16.71 -5.27
CA ILE A 120 -6.83 -18.00 -5.25
C ILE A 120 -6.53 -18.72 -3.92
N GLN A 121 -5.25 -18.69 -3.48
CA GLN A 121 -4.79 -19.30 -2.24
C GLN A 121 -3.70 -18.42 -1.62
N LYS A 122 -3.35 -18.68 -0.35
CA LYS A 122 -2.16 -18.08 0.28
C LYS A 122 -0.94 -18.34 -0.61
N SER A 123 -0.37 -17.26 -1.13
CA SER A 123 0.79 -17.24 -2.04
C SER A 123 0.57 -17.73 -3.48
N VAL A 124 -0.69 -17.93 -3.89
CA VAL A 124 -1.06 -18.24 -5.27
C VAL A 124 -2.02 -17.19 -5.80
N TRP A 125 -1.65 -16.56 -6.91
CA TRP A 125 -2.35 -15.45 -7.51
C TRP A 125 -2.57 -15.69 -8.99
N VAL A 126 -3.64 -15.14 -9.54
CA VAL A 126 -3.95 -15.22 -10.97
C VAL A 126 -4.30 -13.85 -11.52
N GLY A 127 -3.78 -13.52 -12.69
CA GLY A 127 -3.99 -12.22 -13.28
C GLY A 127 -3.50 -12.15 -14.72
N PRO A 128 -3.43 -10.95 -15.30
CA PRO A 128 -3.10 -10.79 -16.71
C PRO A 128 -1.60 -10.87 -16.98
N SER A 129 -1.25 -11.61 -18.03
CA SER A 129 0.10 -11.69 -18.60
C SER A 129 0.34 -10.57 -19.63
N PRO A 130 1.56 -10.02 -19.74
CA PRO A 130 2.76 -10.31 -18.94
C PRO A 130 2.93 -9.35 -17.74
N LEU A 131 3.69 -9.80 -16.74
CA LEU A 131 4.18 -8.91 -15.68
C LEU A 131 5.17 -7.88 -16.27
N PRO A 132 5.25 -6.65 -15.71
CA PRO A 132 6.21 -5.66 -16.18
C PRO A 132 7.64 -6.16 -16.06
N LYS A 133 8.47 -5.94 -17.09
CA LYS A 133 9.88 -6.34 -17.09
C LYS A 133 10.63 -5.74 -15.90
N GLU A 134 10.43 -4.44 -15.66
CA GLU A 134 11.04 -3.72 -14.53
C GLU A 134 10.69 -4.33 -13.17
N PHE A 135 9.48 -4.87 -13.03
CA PHE A 135 9.04 -5.54 -11.80
C PHE A 135 9.81 -6.84 -11.60
N LEU A 136 9.94 -7.66 -12.65
CA LEU A 136 10.71 -8.90 -12.61
C LEU A 136 12.20 -8.64 -12.35
N ASP A 137 12.76 -7.59 -12.94
CA ASP A 137 14.15 -7.17 -12.71
C ASP A 137 14.36 -6.76 -11.25
N TYR A 138 13.39 -6.08 -10.65
CA TYR A 138 13.45 -5.70 -9.24
C TYR A 138 13.27 -6.88 -8.28
N VAL A 139 12.37 -7.81 -8.58
CA VAL A 139 12.23 -9.09 -7.85
C VAL A 139 13.56 -9.86 -7.85
N LYS A 140 14.30 -9.81 -8.99
CA LYS A 140 15.66 -10.35 -9.09
C LYS A 140 16.64 -9.58 -8.21
N SER A 141 16.62 -8.24 -8.23
CA SER A 141 17.57 -7.43 -7.44
C SER A 141 17.40 -7.59 -5.92
N ILE A 142 16.18 -7.82 -5.43
CA ILE A 142 15.91 -8.05 -4.00
C ILE A 142 16.09 -9.52 -3.56
N GLY A 143 16.50 -10.41 -4.48
CA GLY A 143 16.81 -11.80 -4.16
C GLY A 143 15.60 -12.64 -3.74
N ILE A 144 14.40 -12.37 -4.26
CA ILE A 144 13.22 -13.26 -4.04
C ILE A 144 12.80 -14.00 -5.31
N LYS A 145 13.56 -13.86 -6.40
CA LYS A 145 13.23 -14.48 -7.70
C LYS A 145 13.12 -15.99 -7.62
N ASP A 146 13.98 -16.66 -6.84
CA ASP A 146 14.01 -18.13 -6.76
C ASP A 146 12.74 -18.70 -6.12
N GLY A 147 12.12 -17.92 -5.22
CA GLY A 147 10.83 -18.24 -4.64
C GLY A 147 9.66 -17.96 -5.58
N LEU A 148 9.82 -17.16 -6.64
CA LEU A 148 8.75 -16.74 -7.54
C LEU A 148 8.65 -17.64 -8.77
N LYS A 149 7.50 -18.29 -8.96
CA LYS A 149 7.19 -19.10 -10.15
C LYS A 149 6.00 -18.52 -10.90
N THR A 150 6.10 -18.49 -12.22
CA THR A 150 5.03 -18.01 -13.11
C THR A 150 4.63 -19.12 -14.08
N PHE A 151 3.32 -19.33 -14.23
CA PHE A 151 2.76 -20.32 -15.15
C PHE A 151 1.72 -19.66 -16.04
N LYS A 152 1.90 -19.77 -17.36
CA LYS A 152 0.91 -19.29 -18.32
C LYS A 152 -0.20 -20.33 -18.44
N LEU A 153 -1.44 -19.87 -18.29
CA LEU A 153 -2.62 -20.70 -18.46
C LEU A 153 -3.03 -20.77 -19.93
N ALA A 154 -3.46 -21.96 -20.37
CA ALA A 154 -4.01 -22.17 -21.70
C ALA A 154 -5.39 -21.50 -21.89
N LYS A 155 -6.21 -21.48 -20.83
CA LYS A 155 -7.49 -20.77 -20.76
C LYS A 155 -7.46 -19.76 -19.62
N GLY A 156 -8.09 -18.60 -19.83
CA GLY A 156 -8.21 -17.58 -18.79
C GLY A 156 -9.00 -18.12 -17.60
N TYR A 157 -8.53 -17.82 -16.40
CA TYR A 157 -9.21 -18.23 -15.18
C TYR A 157 -10.49 -17.41 -15.00
N VAL A 158 -11.62 -18.11 -15.00
CA VAL A 158 -12.93 -17.55 -14.68
C VAL A 158 -13.19 -17.84 -13.21
N PHE A 159 -13.38 -16.79 -12.42
CA PHE A 159 -13.69 -16.94 -11.01
C PHE A 159 -15.20 -17.09 -10.89
N GLU A 160 -15.66 -18.33 -10.68
CA GLU A 160 -17.05 -18.61 -10.29
C GLU A 160 -17.14 -18.42 -8.78
N LYS A 161 -18.15 -17.67 -8.34
CA LYS A 161 -18.33 -17.25 -6.95
C LYS A 161 -19.35 -18.14 -6.24
#